data_AF-A0A516SC68-F1
#
_entry.id   AF-A0A516SC68-F1
#
_cell.length_a   1.000
_cell.length_b   1.000
_cell.length_c   1.000
_cell.angle_alpha   90.00
_cell.angle_beta   90.00
_cell.angle_gamma   90.00
#
_symmetry.space_group_name_H-M   'P 1'
#
loop_
_entity.id
_entity.type
_entity.pdbx_description
1 polymer ?
#
loop_
_entity_poly.entity_id
_entity_poly.type
_entity_poly.pdbx_seq_one_letter_code
_entity_poly.pdbx_strand_id
1 'polypeptide(L)' 'MTSRLLKSLHETALDFADIGLVDAQTMREFDALYLPPVKDYTADEIKNLRLHK' A
#
# COMPACT_ATOMS: atom_id res chain seq x y z
N MET A 1 -2.78 -11.07 -4.12
CA MET A 1 -1.96 -11.09 -5.34
C MET A 1 -2.26 -9.83 -6.13
N THR A 2 -1.27 -9.00 -6.42
CA THR A 2 -1.40 -7.85 -7.33
C THR A 2 -1.37 -8.34 -8.77
N SER A 3 -2.36 -7.98 -9.57
CA SER A 3 -2.41 -8.37 -10.98
C SER A 3 -1.43 -7.52 -11.81
N ARG A 4 -1.01 -8.01 -12.98
CA ARG A 4 -0.19 -7.23 -13.93
C ARG A 4 -0.86 -5.91 -14.31
N LEU A 5 -2.18 -5.94 -14.53
CA LEU A 5 -2.97 -4.75 -14.85
C LEU A 5 -2.91 -3.71 -13.74
N LEU A 6 -3.09 -4.13 -12.49
CA LEU A 6 -2.99 -3.24 -11.34
C LEU A 6 -1.61 -2.60 -11.29
N LYS A 7 -0.52 -3.38 -11.37
CA LYS A 7 0.85 -2.83 -11.38
C LYS A 7 1.04 -1.73 -12.44
N SER A 8 0.57 -1.93 -13.68
CA SER A 8 0.65 -0.93 -14.74
C SER A 8 -0.19 0.32 -14.48
N LEU A 9 -1.36 0.18 -13.85
CA LEU A 9 -2.19 1.33 -13.44
C LEU A 9 -1.51 2.16 -12.36
N HIS A 10 -0.88 1.51 -11.37
CA HIS A 10 -0.13 2.20 -10.33
C HIS A 10 1.08 2.96 -10.88
N GLU A 11 1.82 2.33 -11.80
CA GLU A 11 2.94 2.99 -12.50
C GLU A 11 2.46 4.24 -13.27
N THR A 12 1.32 4.16 -13.97
CA THR A 12 0.74 5.32 -14.67
C THR A 12 0.30 6.43 -13.70
N ALA A 13 -0.29 6.07 -12.56
CA ALA A 13 -0.71 7.03 -11.54
C ALA A 13 0.49 7.77 -10.92
N LEU A 14 1.62 7.08 -10.73
CA LEU A 14 2.88 7.68 -10.28
C LEU A 14 3.41 8.70 -11.30
N ASP A 15 3.47 8.33 -12.58
CA ASP A 15 3.91 9.26 -13.64
C ASP A 15 3.02 10.52 -13.69
N PHE A 16 1.72 10.37 -13.44
CA PHE A 16 0.79 11.50 -13.37
C PHE A 16 0.99 12.36 -12.13
N ALA A 17 1.32 11.76 -10.98
CA ALA A 17 1.65 12.50 -9.76
C ALA A 17 2.95 13.31 -9.95
N ASP A 18 3.95 12.75 -10.62
CA ASP A 18 5.24 13.40 -10.89
C ASP A 18 5.11 14.66 -11.76
N ILE A 19 4.14 14.69 -12.68
CA ILE A 19 3.82 15.88 -13.49
C ILE A 19 2.75 16.79 -12.85
N GLY A 20 2.28 16.47 -11.64
CA GLY A 20 1.28 17.25 -10.91
C GLY A 20 -0.16 17.10 -11.38
N LEU A 21 -0.47 16.08 -12.18
CA LEU A 21 -1.83 15.78 -12.66
C LEU A 21 -2.66 15.02 -11.61
N VAL A 22 -1.99 14.30 -10.70
CA VAL A 22 -2.61 13.60 -9.56
C VAL A 22 -2.06 14.18 -8.27
N ASP A 23 -2.95 14.54 -7.35
CA ASP A 23 -2.56 15.07 -6.05
C ASP A 23 -2.25 13.98 -5.01
N ALA A 24 -1.66 14.40 -3.89
CA ALA A 24 -1.26 13.48 -2.82
C ALA A 24 -2.45 12.78 -2.13
N GLN A 25 -3.65 13.38 -2.15
CA GLN A 25 -4.84 12.73 -1.60
C GLN A 25 -5.27 11.57 -2.50
N THR A 26 -5.33 11.82 -3.79
CA THR A 26 -5.70 10.85 -4.82
C THR A 26 -4.68 9.71 -4.88
N MET A 27 -3.38 9.99 -4.77
CA MET A 27 -2.36 8.92 -4.71
C MET A 27 -2.55 7.99 -3.51
N ARG A 28 -2.99 8.49 -2.34
CA ARG A 28 -3.28 7.63 -1.18
C ARG A 28 -4.45 6.69 -1.43
N GLU A 29 -5.43 7.12 -2.22
CA GLU A 29 -6.55 6.26 -2.64
C GLU A 29 -6.06 5.13 -3.56
N PHE A 30 -5.15 5.44 -4.50
CA PHE A 30 -4.48 4.41 -5.30
C PHE A 30 -3.68 3.46 -4.43
N ASP A 31 -2.85 3.96 -3.51
CA ASP A 31 -2.03 3.13 -2.61
C ASP A 31 -2.89 2.18 -1.77
N ALA A 32 -4.04 2.64 -1.29
CA ALA A 32 -4.97 1.84 -0.50
C ALA A 32 -5.48 0.61 -1.26
N LEU A 33 -5.61 0.68 -2.60
CA LEU A 33 -5.99 -0.45 -3.44
C LEU A 33 -4.91 -1.55 -3.51
N TYR A 34 -3.66 -1.22 -3.14
CA TYR A 34 -2.52 -2.16 -3.15
C TYR A 34 -2.17 -2.72 -1.77
N LEU A 35 -2.85 -2.28 -0.71
CA LEU A 35 -2.53 -2.75 0.64
C LEU A 35 -2.84 -4.25 0.75
N PRO A 36 -1.86 -5.09 1.10
CA PRO A 36 -2.15 -6.48 1.45
C PRO A 36 -3.06 -6.48 2.69
N PRO A 37 -3.88 -7.54 2.86
CA PRO A 37 -4.67 -7.68 4.08
C PRO A 37 -3.74 -7.63 5.29
N VAL A 38 -4.13 -6.86 6.30
CA VAL A 38 -3.40 -6.79 7.57
C VAL A 38 -3.44 -8.19 8.18
N LYS A 39 -2.27 -8.73 8.53
CA LYS A 39 -2.21 -10.01 9.23
C LYS A 39 -2.88 -9.85 10.60
N ASP A 40 -3.82 -10.74 10.90
CA ASP A 40 -4.33 -10.88 12.26
C ASP A 40 -3.27 -11.50 13.16
N TYR A 41 -3.04 -10.87 14.30
CA TYR A 41 -2.08 -11.34 15.30
C TYR A 41 -2.80 -11.63 16.62
N THR A 42 -2.38 -12.71 17.27
CA THR A 42 -2.73 -12.99 18.66
C THR A 42 -2.01 -12.03 19.62
N ALA A 43 -2.52 -11.92 20.84
CA ALA A 43 -1.89 -11.10 21.88
C ALA A 43 -0.43 -11.51 22.14
N ASP A 44 -0.14 -12.82 22.12
CA ASP A 44 1.21 -13.35 22.34
C ASP A 44 2.15 -13.04 21.17
N GLU A 45 1.70 -13.12 19.92
CA GLU A 45 2.50 -12.71 18.77
C GLU A 45 2.83 -11.20 18.82
N ILE A 46 1.86 -10.36 19.17
CA ILE A 46 2.09 -8.91 19.32
C ILE A 46 3.10 -8.64 20.45
N LYS A 47 2.96 -9.33 21.58
CA LYS A 47 3.90 -9.22 22.70
C LYS A 47 5.31 -9.60 22.26
N ASN A 48 5.45 -10.73 21.55
CA ASN A 48 6.75 -11.19 21.06
C ASN A 48 7.37 -10.20 20.07
N LEU A 49 6.60 -9.66 19.12
CA LEU A 49 7.09 -8.64 18.18
C LEU A 49 7.62 -7.39 18.89
N ARG A 50 6.95 -6.94 19.95
CA ARG A 50 7.36 -5.75 20.72
C ARG A 50 8.62 -5.99 21.57
N LEU A 51 8.87 -7.24 21.96
CA LEU A 51 10.01 -7.63 22.78
C LEU A 51 11.27 -7.95 21.96
N HIS A 52 11.12 -8.31 20.68
CA HIS A 52 12.23 -8.54 19.75
C HIS A 52 12.57 -7.22 19.04
N LYS A 53 13.45 -6.42 19.65
CA LYS A 53 14.03 -5.22 19.05
C LYS A 53 15.44 -5.50 18.54
#